data_AF-A0A7V2T1D3-F1
#
_entry.id   AF-A0A7V2T1D3-F1
#
_cell.length_a   1.000
_cell.length_b   1.000
_cell.length_c   1.000
_cell.angle_alpha   90.00
_cell.angle_beta   90.00
_cell.angle_gamma   90.00
#
_symmetry.space_group_name_H-M   'P 1'
#
loop_
_entity.id
_entity.type
_entity.pdbx_description
1 polymer ?
#
loop_
_entity_poly.entity_id
_entity_poly.type
_entity_poly.pdbx_seq_one_letter_code
_entity_poly.pdbx_strand_id
1 'polypeptide(L)'
;MFKQMIDDDDKLNSKHHTLYKKEITAKEVKTLKNTYKKTPKYIAYRMFIAAFHEHERGLHDIFNQLWDAGKHDTLELRINSRGGFVNEGSQFYSVIKNKFQGRTTTVLDACGYSMGALIFCMGDKRVITPRSDLMFHDYSGAVWGKGGEIESQFKHQAAHLREFFFDVIVKPKFLKKKEYKQMLAGKDFWMKPEELCQRGIATHVLLNGKEIKAKKYLKKLA
;
A
#
# COMPACT_ATOMS: atom_id res chain seq x y z
N MET A 1 31.52 2.35 23.18
CA MET A 1 31.46 0.91 22.90
C MET A 1 30.15 0.66 22.15
N PHE A 2 30.16 0.84 20.83
CA PHE A 2 28.97 0.62 20.00
C PHE A 2 28.79 -0.88 19.84
N LYS A 3 27.69 -1.40 20.38
CA LYS A 3 27.29 -2.79 20.20
C LYS A 3 26.97 -2.94 18.71
N GLN A 4 27.81 -3.68 18.01
CA GLN A 4 27.63 -4.11 16.63
C GLN A 4 26.22 -4.71 16.54
N MET A 5 25.31 -4.02 15.84
CA MET A 5 24.03 -4.60 15.49
C MET A 5 24.36 -5.78 14.58
N ILE A 6 24.06 -6.98 15.03
CA ILE A 6 24.02 -8.15 14.16
C ILE A 6 22.90 -7.80 13.17
N ASP A 7 23.28 -7.47 11.94
CA ASP A 7 22.33 -7.38 10.84
C ASP A 7 21.67 -8.76 10.74
N ASP A 8 20.41 -8.80 11.12
CA ASP A 8 19.55 -9.95 10.88
C ASP A 8 19.30 -9.94 9.36
N ASP A 9 19.94 -10.85 8.62
CA ASP A 9 19.87 -10.92 7.15
C ASP A 9 18.42 -10.87 6.64
N ASP A 10 17.45 -11.27 7.47
CA ASP A 10 16.02 -11.31 7.20
C ASP A 10 15.25 -10.01 7.55
N LYS A 11 15.94 -8.95 7.98
CA LYS A 11 15.33 -7.68 8.40
C LYS A 11 16.13 -6.47 7.92
N LEU A 12 15.46 -5.57 7.18
CA LEU A 12 15.98 -4.26 6.81
C LEU A 12 15.17 -3.16 7.46
N ASN A 13 15.85 -2.13 7.97
CA ASN A 13 15.21 -0.99 8.63
C ASN A 13 15.52 0.29 7.86
N SER A 14 14.54 1.17 7.86
CA SER A 14 14.69 2.57 7.49
C SER A 14 14.14 3.42 8.64
N LYS A 15 14.17 4.74 8.53
CA LYS A 15 13.66 5.65 9.56
C LYS A 15 12.17 5.45 9.84
N HIS A 16 11.37 5.18 8.81
CA HIS A 16 9.92 5.08 8.90
C HIS A 16 9.35 3.72 8.50
N HIS A 17 10.23 2.79 8.11
CA HIS A 17 9.85 1.50 7.57
C HIS A 17 10.66 0.36 8.14
N THR A 18 10.07 -0.83 8.15
CA THR A 18 10.79 -2.07 8.47
C THR A 18 10.32 -3.17 7.55
N LEU A 19 11.25 -3.74 6.80
CA LEU A 19 11.03 -4.88 5.92
C LEU A 19 11.54 -6.16 6.61
N TYR A 20 10.68 -7.15 6.71
CA TYR A 20 11.00 -8.52 7.05
C TYR A 20 10.90 -9.38 5.80
N LYS A 21 11.78 -10.36 5.66
CA LYS A 21 11.66 -11.42 4.66
C LYS A 21 11.65 -12.78 5.34
N LYS A 22 10.90 -13.71 4.76
CA LYS A 22 10.83 -15.09 5.23
C LYS A 22 10.77 -16.03 4.06
N GLU A 23 11.69 -16.97 4.02
CA GLU A 23 11.65 -18.04 3.02
C GLU A 23 10.53 -19.04 3.32
N ILE A 24 9.73 -19.35 2.31
CA ILE A 24 8.68 -20.35 2.35
C ILE A 24 9.09 -21.53 1.47
N THR A 25 9.20 -22.71 2.08
CA THR A 25 9.59 -23.94 1.40
C THR A 25 8.49 -24.43 0.45
N ALA A 26 8.91 -25.14 -0.60
CA ALA A 26 7.98 -25.73 -1.55
C ALA A 26 7.06 -26.74 -0.86
N LYS A 27 5.80 -26.79 -1.28
CA LYS A 27 4.80 -27.73 -0.76
C LYS A 27 4.06 -28.41 -1.88
N GLU A 28 3.86 -29.71 -1.74
CA GLU A 28 3.03 -30.50 -2.65
C GLU A 28 1.83 -31.04 -1.88
N VAL A 29 0.63 -30.71 -2.36
CA VAL A 29 -0.62 -31.15 -1.74
C VAL A 29 -1.37 -32.03 -2.74
N LYS A 30 -1.69 -33.26 -2.33
CA LYS A 30 -2.51 -34.18 -3.12
C LYS A 30 -3.93 -33.62 -3.26
N THR A 31 -4.44 -33.58 -4.47
CA THR A 31 -5.80 -33.13 -4.77
C THR A 31 -6.78 -34.30 -4.80
N LEU A 32 -8.08 -33.99 -4.75
CA LEU A 32 -9.17 -34.96 -4.82
C LEU A 32 -9.17 -35.81 -6.10
N LYS A 33 -8.48 -35.37 -7.17
CA LYS A 33 -8.40 -36.06 -8.46
C LYS A 33 -7.11 -36.88 -8.65
N ASN A 34 -6.43 -37.26 -7.56
CA ASN A 34 -5.16 -37.99 -7.62
C ASN A 34 -4.03 -37.22 -8.35
N THR A 35 -4.17 -35.89 -8.47
CA THR A 35 -3.12 -34.99 -8.98
C THR A 35 -2.48 -34.23 -7.82
N TYR A 36 -1.37 -33.52 -8.04
CA TYR A 36 -0.71 -32.73 -7.01
C TYR A 36 -0.74 -31.24 -7.36
N LYS A 37 -1.00 -30.40 -6.35
CA LYS A 37 -0.77 -28.96 -6.43
C LYS A 37 0.59 -28.66 -5.82
N LYS A 38 1.56 -28.30 -6.67
CA LYS A 38 2.88 -27.84 -6.23
C LYS A 38 2.88 -26.33 -6.04
N THR A 39 3.28 -25.90 -4.86
CA THR A 39 3.61 -24.50 -4.56
C THR A 39 5.13 -24.39 -4.57
N PRO A 40 5.72 -23.58 -5.45
CA PRO A 40 7.17 -23.41 -5.49
C PRO A 40 7.68 -22.75 -4.21
N LYS A 41 9.00 -22.84 -3.99
CA LYS A 41 9.69 -22.02 -2.98
C LYS A 41 9.55 -20.54 -3.35
N TYR A 42 9.34 -19.68 -2.36
CA TYR A 42 9.22 -18.23 -2.54
C TYR A 42 9.57 -17.48 -1.25
N ILE A 43 9.84 -16.18 -1.36
CA ILE A 43 10.07 -15.28 -0.23
C ILE A 43 8.79 -14.50 0.07
N ALA A 44 8.37 -14.50 1.32
CA ALA A 44 7.28 -13.64 1.82
C ALA A 44 7.89 -12.39 2.47
N TYR A 45 7.68 -11.24 1.84
CA TYR A 45 8.06 -9.95 2.36
C TYR A 45 6.92 -9.36 3.20
N ARG A 46 7.24 -8.83 4.38
CA ARG A 46 6.31 -8.05 5.19
C ARG A 46 6.97 -6.73 5.56
N MET A 47 6.33 -5.64 5.20
CA MET A 47 6.80 -4.29 5.49
C MET A 47 5.82 -3.53 6.35
N PHE A 48 6.31 -2.88 7.41
CA PHE A 48 5.54 -1.92 8.20
C PHE A 48 5.84 -0.50 7.71
N ILE A 49 4.80 0.29 7.49
CA ILE A 49 4.86 1.65 6.94
C ILE A 49 4.24 2.62 7.94
N ALA A 50 5.05 3.53 8.48
CA ALA A 50 4.61 4.55 9.44
C ALA A 50 4.41 5.94 8.79
N ALA A 51 5.30 6.37 7.91
CA ALA A 51 5.25 7.69 7.28
C ALA A 51 6.01 7.71 5.95
N PHE A 52 5.80 8.77 5.16
CA PHE A 52 6.50 8.99 3.89
C PHE A 52 7.32 10.28 3.97
N HIS A 53 8.43 10.25 4.71
CA HIS A 53 9.29 11.40 4.94
C HIS A 53 10.78 11.04 4.83
N GLU A 54 11.11 10.00 4.07
CA GLU A 54 12.45 9.44 4.05
C GLU A 54 13.10 9.55 2.67
N HIS A 55 14.30 10.14 2.67
CA HIS A 55 15.20 10.21 1.53
C HIS A 55 16.60 9.70 1.94
N GLU A 56 16.62 8.71 2.84
CA GLU A 56 17.83 8.18 3.46
C GLU A 56 18.14 6.76 2.93
N ARG A 57 19.39 6.32 3.12
CA ARG A 57 19.90 5.07 2.53
C ARG A 57 19.11 3.82 2.95
N GLY A 58 18.55 3.79 4.16
CA GLY A 58 17.78 2.63 4.63
C GLY A 58 16.56 2.32 3.75
N LEU A 59 15.90 3.35 3.21
CA LEU A 59 14.80 3.15 2.27
C LEU A 59 15.30 2.65 0.91
N HIS A 60 16.50 3.04 0.48
CA HIS A 60 17.11 2.51 -0.74
C HIS A 60 17.41 1.00 -0.61
N ASP A 61 17.91 0.54 0.53
CA ASP A 61 18.20 -0.88 0.77
C ASP A 61 16.92 -1.72 0.74
N ILE A 62 15.84 -1.22 1.35
CA ILE A 62 14.50 -1.84 1.27
C ILE A 62 14.05 -1.95 -0.20
N PHE A 63 14.13 -0.86 -0.97
CA PHE A 63 13.70 -0.89 -2.36
C PHE A 63 14.58 -1.80 -3.22
N ASN A 64 15.89 -1.82 -2.99
CA ASN A 64 16.80 -2.74 -3.68
C ASN A 64 16.39 -4.20 -3.44
N GLN A 65 16.15 -4.57 -2.18
CA GLN A 65 15.68 -5.92 -1.82
C GLN A 65 14.33 -6.28 -2.46
N LEU A 66 13.41 -5.32 -2.58
CA LEU A 66 12.11 -5.54 -3.23
C LEU A 66 12.22 -5.63 -4.76
N TRP A 67 13.16 -4.91 -5.39
CA TRP A 67 13.43 -5.00 -6.82
C TRP A 67 14.06 -6.33 -7.23
N ASP A 68 14.75 -7.00 -6.31
CA ASP A 68 15.30 -8.36 -6.52
C ASP A 68 14.27 -9.49 -6.36
N ALA A 69 13.03 -9.17 -5.95
CA ALA A 69 12.01 -10.18 -5.69
C ALA A 69 11.71 -11.06 -6.91
N GLY A 70 11.53 -12.35 -6.65
CA GLY A 70 11.18 -13.36 -7.63
C GLY A 70 9.71 -13.33 -8.05
N LYS A 71 9.39 -14.05 -9.13
CA LYS A 71 8.02 -14.14 -9.69
C LYS A 71 6.98 -14.80 -8.78
N HIS A 72 7.40 -15.49 -7.72
CA HIS A 72 6.52 -16.16 -6.76
C HIS A 72 6.46 -15.47 -5.40
N ASP A 73 7.34 -14.50 -5.18
CA ASP A 73 7.44 -13.80 -3.90
C ASP A 73 6.18 -12.99 -3.61
N THR A 74 5.89 -12.75 -2.34
CA THR A 74 4.69 -12.01 -1.96
C THR A 74 5.06 -10.80 -1.13
N LEU A 75 4.23 -9.76 -1.20
CA LEU A 75 4.44 -8.54 -0.45
C LEU A 75 3.23 -8.25 0.44
N GLU A 76 3.44 -8.19 1.75
CA GLU A 76 2.47 -7.68 2.72
C GLU A 76 2.89 -6.29 3.20
N LEU A 77 2.09 -5.27 2.94
CA LEU A 77 2.30 -3.91 3.45
C LEU A 77 1.35 -3.64 4.60
N ARG A 78 1.87 -3.42 5.81
CA ARG A 78 1.10 -3.07 7.00
C ARG A 78 1.20 -1.57 7.25
N ILE A 79 0.04 -0.92 7.26
CA ILE A 79 -0.06 0.53 7.17
C ILE A 79 -0.68 1.07 8.45
N ASN A 80 0.05 1.99 9.08
CA ASN A 80 -0.44 2.87 10.12
C ASN A 80 0.19 4.24 9.89
N SER A 81 -0.36 4.99 8.94
CA SER A 81 0.29 6.18 8.39
C SER A 81 -0.66 7.32 8.10
N ARG A 82 -0.21 8.53 8.44
CA ARG A 82 -0.89 9.79 8.10
C ARG A 82 -0.52 10.32 6.70
N GLY A 83 0.36 9.63 5.99
CA GLY A 83 0.83 10.03 4.66
C GLY A 83 2.19 10.73 4.70
N GLY A 84 2.43 11.59 3.71
CA GLY A 84 3.70 12.27 3.49
C GLY A 84 3.96 12.48 1.99
N PHE A 85 5.21 12.40 1.58
CA PHE A 85 5.64 12.73 0.23
C PHE A 85 5.12 11.74 -0.82
N VAL A 86 4.51 12.27 -1.88
CA VAL A 86 3.91 11.45 -2.94
C VAL A 86 4.98 10.73 -3.78
N ASN A 87 6.15 11.34 -3.98
CA ASN A 87 7.26 10.71 -4.71
C ASN A 87 7.75 9.42 -4.04
N GLU A 88 7.82 9.39 -2.71
CA GLU A 88 8.13 8.17 -1.95
C GLU A 88 7.05 7.12 -2.19
N GLY A 89 5.78 7.52 -2.11
CA GLY A 89 4.64 6.68 -2.47
C GLY A 89 4.67 6.12 -3.89
N SER A 90 5.13 6.92 -4.87
CA SER A 90 5.27 6.51 -6.27
C SER A 90 6.35 5.44 -6.47
N GLN A 91 7.37 5.37 -5.60
CA GLN A 91 8.35 4.28 -5.64
C GLN A 91 7.70 2.94 -5.27
N PHE A 92 6.84 2.92 -4.24
CA PHE A 92 6.03 1.75 -3.90
C PHE A 92 5.11 1.35 -5.05
N TYR A 93 4.42 2.32 -5.67
CA TYR A 93 3.56 2.04 -6.82
C TYR A 93 4.34 1.31 -7.92
N SER A 94 5.52 1.82 -8.28
CA SER A 94 6.38 1.21 -9.30
C SER A 94 6.79 -0.22 -8.94
N VAL A 95 7.29 -0.44 -7.71
CA VAL A 95 7.69 -1.79 -7.26
C VAL A 95 6.51 -2.75 -7.22
N ILE A 96 5.36 -2.33 -6.68
CA ILE A 96 4.16 -3.17 -6.62
C ILE A 96 3.74 -3.58 -8.03
N LYS A 97 3.63 -2.63 -8.97
CA LYS A 97 3.21 -2.92 -10.34
C LYS A 97 4.17 -3.81 -11.10
N ASN A 98 5.48 -3.65 -10.93
CA ASN A 98 6.47 -4.37 -11.73
C ASN A 98 6.92 -5.69 -11.09
N LYS A 99 6.90 -5.80 -9.76
CA LYS A 99 7.46 -6.96 -9.04
C LYS A 99 6.43 -7.78 -8.29
N PHE A 100 5.30 -7.21 -7.91
CA PHE A 100 4.31 -7.86 -7.02
C PHE A 100 2.86 -7.77 -7.48
N GLN A 101 2.61 -7.46 -8.75
CA GLN A 101 1.25 -7.37 -9.30
C GLN A 101 0.52 -8.71 -9.14
N GLY A 102 -0.69 -8.67 -8.59
CA GLY A 102 -1.49 -9.86 -8.28
C GLY A 102 -1.04 -10.62 -7.01
N ARG A 103 -0.01 -10.13 -6.31
CA ARG A 103 0.64 -10.79 -5.16
C ARG A 103 0.86 -9.84 -3.98
N THR A 104 0.25 -8.66 -3.99
CA THR A 104 0.37 -7.67 -2.92
C THR A 104 -0.83 -7.71 -1.99
N THR A 105 -0.57 -7.88 -0.70
CA THR A 105 -1.56 -7.70 0.37
C THR A 105 -1.27 -6.41 1.11
N THR A 106 -2.25 -5.54 1.24
CA THR A 106 -2.17 -4.37 2.12
C THR A 106 -3.06 -4.61 3.33
N VAL A 107 -2.57 -4.22 4.50
CA VAL A 107 -3.28 -4.35 5.78
C VAL A 107 -3.30 -2.99 6.44
N LEU A 108 -4.50 -2.50 6.75
CA LEU A 108 -4.70 -1.23 7.43
C LEU A 108 -4.84 -1.48 8.94
N ASP A 109 -3.75 -1.34 9.68
CA ASP A 109 -3.71 -1.72 11.09
C ASP A 109 -4.45 -0.74 12.01
N ALA A 110 -4.36 0.56 11.69
CA ALA A 110 -5.11 1.60 12.38
C ALA A 110 -5.58 2.68 11.40
N CYS A 111 -4.69 3.53 10.90
CA CYS A 111 -5.06 4.56 9.94
C CYS A 111 -4.26 4.52 8.64
N GLY A 112 -4.89 4.99 7.58
CA GLY A 112 -4.27 5.23 6.29
C GLY A 112 -4.84 6.51 5.71
N TYR A 113 -4.12 7.61 5.89
CA TYR A 113 -4.53 8.91 5.40
C TYR A 113 -3.58 9.38 4.31
N SER A 114 -4.10 10.16 3.35
CA SER A 114 -3.31 10.69 2.25
C SER A 114 -2.51 9.56 1.55
N MET A 115 -1.18 9.64 1.48
CA MET A 115 -0.35 8.62 0.85
C MET A 115 -0.52 7.23 1.48
N GLY A 116 -0.82 7.13 2.79
CA GLY A 116 -1.15 5.85 3.43
C GLY A 116 -2.41 5.20 2.87
N ALA A 117 -3.43 6.01 2.55
CA ALA A 117 -4.65 5.54 1.90
C ALA A 117 -4.38 5.03 0.47
N LEU A 118 -3.54 5.76 -0.26
CA LEU A 118 -3.15 5.38 -1.62
C LEU A 118 -2.38 4.07 -1.64
N ILE A 119 -1.38 3.88 -0.77
CA ILE A 119 -0.67 2.59 -0.66
C ILE A 119 -1.65 1.47 -0.33
N PHE A 120 -2.60 1.68 0.59
CA PHE A 120 -3.60 0.67 0.90
C PHE A 120 -4.40 0.23 -0.34
N CYS A 121 -4.79 1.19 -1.19
CA CYS A 121 -5.51 0.94 -2.44
C CYS A 121 -4.70 0.20 -3.51
N MET A 122 -3.36 0.19 -3.44
CA MET A 122 -2.51 -0.51 -4.42
C MET A 122 -2.48 -2.03 -4.23
N GLY A 123 -2.90 -2.53 -3.07
CA GLY A 123 -2.93 -3.97 -2.79
C GLY A 123 -3.98 -4.71 -3.61
N ASP A 124 -3.66 -5.93 -4.05
CA ASP A 124 -4.62 -6.84 -4.68
C ASP A 124 -5.61 -7.39 -3.63
N LYS A 125 -5.08 -7.69 -2.45
CA LYS A 125 -5.85 -8.04 -1.25
C LYS A 125 -5.71 -6.91 -0.23
N ARG A 126 -6.84 -6.32 0.19
CA ARG A 126 -6.87 -5.13 1.03
C ARG A 126 -7.64 -5.47 2.31
N VAL A 127 -6.91 -5.63 3.41
CA VAL A 127 -7.42 -6.12 4.69
C VAL A 127 -7.54 -4.95 5.66
N ILE A 128 -8.70 -4.81 6.30
CA ILE A 128 -8.92 -3.83 7.36
C ILE A 128 -9.23 -4.53 8.68
N THR A 129 -9.26 -3.77 9.77
CA THR A 129 -9.80 -4.15 11.07
C THR A 129 -11.07 -3.35 11.36
N PRO A 130 -11.89 -3.72 12.36
CA PRO A 130 -13.05 -2.92 12.77
C PRO A 130 -12.71 -1.52 13.31
N ARG A 131 -11.44 -1.21 13.56
CA ARG A 131 -10.97 0.13 13.97
C ARG A 131 -10.20 0.86 12.89
N SER A 132 -10.15 0.32 11.67
CA SER A 132 -9.44 0.97 10.58
C SER A 132 -10.13 2.27 10.17
N ASP A 133 -9.34 3.27 9.82
CA ASP A 133 -9.83 4.54 9.34
C ASP A 133 -9.02 4.98 8.11
N LEU A 134 -9.71 5.52 7.11
CA LEU A 134 -9.09 5.87 5.83
C LEU A 134 -9.57 7.23 5.35
N MET A 135 -8.65 8.02 4.80
CA MET A 135 -8.94 9.35 4.31
C MET A 135 -8.26 9.63 2.98
N PHE A 136 -9.05 10.11 2.01
CA PHE A 136 -8.55 10.71 0.77
C PHE A 136 -8.71 12.23 0.81
N HIS A 137 -7.68 12.94 0.34
CA HIS A 137 -7.67 14.39 0.12
C HIS A 137 -6.81 14.72 -1.11
N ASP A 138 -6.86 15.95 -1.59
CA ASP A 138 -5.96 16.41 -2.67
C ASP A 138 -4.51 16.56 -2.16
N TYR A 139 -3.55 16.67 -3.08
CA TYR A 139 -2.16 16.92 -2.69
C TYR A 139 -1.97 18.36 -2.21
N SER A 140 -0.99 18.55 -1.34
CA SER A 140 -0.43 19.88 -1.02
C SER A 140 0.98 19.98 -1.58
N GLY A 141 1.40 21.18 -1.97
CA GLY A 141 2.71 21.41 -2.55
C GLY A 141 3.03 22.89 -2.68
N ALA A 142 4.32 23.19 -2.88
CA ALA A 142 4.83 24.53 -3.11
C ALA A 142 5.86 24.49 -4.25
N VAL A 143 5.91 25.57 -5.04
CA VAL A 143 6.85 25.75 -6.15
C VAL A 143 7.50 27.12 -5.99
N TRP A 144 8.81 27.18 -6.21
CA TRP A 144 9.62 28.39 -6.03
C TRP A 144 10.59 28.52 -7.21
N GLY A 145 10.78 29.73 -7.75
CA GLY A 145 11.66 29.96 -8.90
C GLY A 145 11.28 31.21 -9.70
N LYS A 146 11.78 31.32 -10.93
CA LYS A 146 11.38 32.39 -11.86
C LYS A 146 9.93 32.16 -12.31
N GLY A 147 9.23 33.23 -12.72
CA GLY A 147 7.80 33.15 -13.08
C GLY A 147 7.45 32.02 -14.06
N GLY A 148 8.23 31.86 -15.13
CA GLY A 148 8.03 30.77 -16.10
C GLY A 148 8.37 29.37 -15.56
N GLU A 149 9.33 29.26 -14.64
CA GLU A 149 9.66 27.99 -13.96
C GLU A 149 8.52 27.59 -13.01
N ILE A 150 7.98 28.55 -12.25
CA ILE A 150 6.85 28.32 -11.36
C ILE A 150 5.66 27.78 -12.15
N GLU A 151 5.28 28.45 -13.23
CA GLU A 151 4.11 28.04 -14.03
C GLU A 151 4.30 26.66 -14.67
N SER A 152 5.47 26.43 -15.29
CA SER A 152 5.75 25.15 -15.97
C SER A 152 5.84 23.98 -15.00
N GLN A 153 6.54 24.16 -13.87
CA GLN A 153 6.69 23.13 -12.84
C GLN A 153 5.35 22.81 -12.17
N PHE A 154 4.55 23.81 -11.84
CA PHE A 154 3.22 23.61 -11.26
C PHE A 154 2.31 22.82 -12.20
N LYS A 155 2.22 23.22 -13.48
CA LYS A 155 1.38 22.53 -14.47
C LYS A 155 1.80 21.07 -14.64
N HIS A 156 3.09 20.80 -14.73
CA HIS A 156 3.61 19.44 -14.88
C HIS A 156 3.30 18.56 -13.67
N GLN A 157 3.64 19.03 -12.46
CA GLN A 157 3.39 18.26 -11.23
C GLN A 157 1.91 18.02 -11.00
N ALA A 158 1.07 19.04 -11.20
CA ALA A 158 -0.38 18.91 -11.05
C ALA A 158 -0.96 17.84 -11.97
N ALA A 159 -0.54 17.80 -13.24
CA ALA A 159 -0.98 16.79 -14.19
C ALA A 159 -0.54 15.38 -13.75
N HIS A 160 0.73 15.23 -13.40
CA HIS A 160 1.31 13.94 -13.00
C HIS A 160 0.66 13.36 -11.72
N LEU A 161 0.46 14.19 -10.69
CA LEU A 161 -0.17 13.77 -9.43
C LEU A 161 -1.64 13.40 -9.63
N ARG A 162 -2.37 14.17 -10.45
CA ARG A 162 -3.77 13.87 -10.78
C ARG A 162 -3.93 12.58 -11.56
N GLU A 163 -3.00 12.25 -12.44
CA GLU A 163 -2.99 10.96 -13.15
C GLU A 163 -2.75 9.81 -12.17
N PHE A 164 -1.76 9.95 -11.29
CA PHE A 164 -1.48 8.98 -10.24
C PHE A 164 -2.70 8.71 -9.34
N PHE A 165 -3.37 9.76 -8.86
CA PHE A 165 -4.58 9.63 -8.03
C PHE A 165 -5.73 8.99 -8.82
N PHE A 166 -5.87 9.34 -10.10
CA PHE A 166 -6.87 8.73 -10.96
C PHE A 166 -6.65 7.22 -11.11
N ASP A 167 -5.42 6.80 -11.34
CA ASP A 167 -5.05 5.39 -11.48
C ASP A 167 -5.27 4.58 -10.20
N VAL A 168 -4.97 5.15 -9.04
CA VAL A 168 -5.07 4.45 -7.74
C VAL A 168 -6.48 4.45 -7.18
N ILE A 169 -7.29 5.50 -7.43
CA ILE A 169 -8.59 5.66 -6.75
C ILE A 169 -9.77 5.58 -7.73
N VAL A 170 -9.70 6.27 -8.86
CA VAL A 170 -10.87 6.46 -9.75
C VAL A 170 -11.04 5.30 -10.71
N LYS A 171 -9.94 4.84 -11.33
CA LYS A 171 -9.91 3.69 -12.24
C LYS A 171 -10.43 2.40 -11.59
N PRO A 172 -10.04 2.04 -10.35
CA PRO A 172 -10.64 0.92 -9.62
C PRO A 172 -12.02 1.21 -9.02
N LYS A 173 -12.59 2.41 -9.24
CA LYS A 173 -13.93 2.85 -8.82
C LYS A 173 -14.14 3.00 -7.31
N PHE A 174 -13.07 3.34 -6.57
CA PHE A 174 -13.16 3.61 -5.13
C PHE A 174 -13.81 4.97 -4.84
N LEU A 175 -13.49 5.97 -5.66
CA LEU A 175 -14.23 7.24 -5.73
C LEU A 175 -14.89 7.38 -7.10
N LYS A 176 -16.13 7.89 -7.11
CA LYS A 176 -16.80 8.31 -8.34
C LYS A 176 -16.10 9.55 -8.90
N LYS A 177 -16.18 9.76 -10.21
CA LYS A 177 -15.63 10.97 -10.87
C LYS A 177 -16.11 12.28 -10.22
N LYS A 178 -17.36 12.33 -9.73
CA LYS A 178 -17.89 13.50 -9.00
C LYS A 178 -17.20 13.70 -7.65
N GLU A 179 -17.00 12.63 -6.89
CA GLU A 179 -16.30 12.68 -5.60
C GLU A 179 -14.83 13.07 -5.81
N TYR A 180 -14.18 12.53 -6.85
CA TYR A 180 -12.82 12.93 -7.22
C TYR A 180 -12.72 14.42 -7.54
N LYS A 181 -13.66 14.98 -8.32
CA LYS A 181 -13.70 16.44 -8.57
C LYS A 181 -13.91 17.25 -7.28
N GLN A 182 -14.72 16.77 -6.34
CA GLN A 182 -14.89 17.42 -5.04
C GLN A 182 -13.60 17.35 -4.20
N MET A 183 -12.89 16.22 -4.27
CA MET A 183 -11.61 16.04 -3.59
C MET A 183 -10.59 17.05 -4.10
N LEU A 184 -10.45 17.18 -5.44
CA LEU A 184 -9.59 18.18 -6.08
C LEU A 184 -10.02 19.64 -5.79
N ALA A 185 -11.23 19.85 -5.26
CA ALA A 185 -11.71 21.15 -4.82
C ALA A 185 -11.50 21.37 -3.30
N GLY A 186 -10.74 20.49 -2.63
CA GLY A 186 -10.38 20.59 -1.21
C GLY A 186 -11.29 19.84 -0.25
N LYS A 187 -12.19 18.96 -0.73
CA LYS A 187 -13.01 18.12 0.16
C LYS A 187 -12.27 16.85 0.58
N ASP A 188 -12.13 16.67 1.89
CA ASP A 188 -11.64 15.40 2.44
C ASP A 188 -12.75 14.34 2.48
N PHE A 189 -12.38 13.10 2.19
CA PHE A 189 -13.25 11.93 2.23
C PHE A 189 -12.76 10.95 3.30
N TRP A 190 -13.36 11.05 4.48
CA TRP A 190 -13.17 10.15 5.61
C TRP A 190 -14.10 8.95 5.51
N MET A 191 -13.58 7.73 5.69
CA MET A 191 -14.32 6.49 5.49
C MET A 191 -14.08 5.49 6.61
N LYS A 192 -15.17 5.07 7.24
CA LYS A 192 -15.19 4.01 8.26
C LYS A 192 -15.11 2.61 7.62
N PRO A 193 -14.77 1.56 8.38
CA PRO A 193 -14.60 0.19 7.88
C PRO A 193 -15.76 -0.34 7.02
N GLU A 194 -16.99 -0.01 7.39
CA GLU A 194 -18.21 -0.44 6.69
C GLU A 194 -18.27 0.15 5.29
N GLU A 195 -18.02 1.45 5.17
CA GLU A 195 -17.99 2.16 3.90
C GLU A 195 -16.86 1.64 3.00
N LEU A 196 -15.68 1.37 3.57
CA LEU A 196 -14.57 0.76 2.84
C LEU A 196 -14.97 -0.59 2.24
N CYS A 197 -15.71 -1.42 2.98
CA CYS A 197 -16.23 -2.68 2.49
C CYS A 197 -17.31 -2.49 1.41
N GLN A 198 -18.25 -1.56 1.61
CA GLN A 198 -19.33 -1.27 0.65
C GLN A 198 -18.80 -0.76 -0.69
N ARG A 199 -17.77 0.09 -0.66
CA ARG A 199 -17.11 0.65 -1.85
C ARG A 199 -16.15 -0.32 -2.54
N GLY A 200 -15.90 -1.49 -1.95
CA GLY A 200 -14.90 -2.44 -2.45
C GLY A 200 -13.45 -1.99 -2.26
N ILE A 201 -13.22 -0.95 -1.46
CA ILE A 201 -11.89 -0.50 -1.05
C ILE A 201 -11.26 -1.56 -0.14
N ALA A 202 -12.00 -2.13 0.80
CA ALA A 202 -11.57 -3.30 1.55
C ALA A 202 -12.11 -4.58 0.90
N THR A 203 -11.25 -5.60 0.76
CA THR A 203 -11.66 -6.93 0.28
C THR A 203 -11.89 -7.91 1.42
N HIS A 204 -11.22 -7.70 2.57
CA HIS A 204 -11.32 -8.54 3.76
C HIS A 204 -11.30 -7.71 5.04
N VAL A 205 -11.81 -8.31 6.11
CA VAL A 205 -11.76 -7.79 7.47
C VAL A 205 -11.13 -8.82 8.38
N LEU A 206 -10.11 -8.43 9.13
CA LEU A 206 -9.53 -9.23 10.20
C LEU A 206 -10.35 -9.01 11.48
N LEU A 207 -11.11 -10.03 11.89
CA LEU A 207 -12.02 -9.99 13.03
C LEU A 207 -11.72 -11.17 13.96
N ASN A 208 -11.35 -10.89 15.21
CA ASN A 208 -11.05 -11.89 16.24
C ASN A 208 -10.05 -12.96 15.78
N GLY A 209 -8.95 -12.52 15.15
CA GLY A 209 -7.90 -13.39 14.62
C GLY A 209 -8.28 -14.16 13.35
N LYS A 210 -9.48 -13.95 12.79
CA LYS A 210 -9.94 -14.60 11.57
C LYS A 210 -10.17 -13.59 10.47
N GLU A 211 -9.64 -13.88 9.29
CA GLU A 211 -9.91 -13.08 8.12
C GLU A 211 -11.23 -13.52 7.46
N ILE A 212 -12.12 -12.57 7.23
CA ILE A 212 -13.40 -12.79 6.55
C ILE A 212 -13.53 -11.86 5.34
N LYS A 213 -14.25 -12.30 4.30
CA LYS A 213 -14.54 -11.46 3.13
C LYS A 213 -15.40 -10.25 3.52
N ALA A 214 -15.15 -9.09 2.91
CA ALA A 214 -15.90 -7.86 3.16
C ALA A 214 -17.43 -8.04 3.04
N LYS A 215 -17.90 -8.76 2.01
CA LYS A 215 -19.33 -9.09 1.84
C LYS A 215 -19.92 -9.86 3.03
N LYS A 216 -19.14 -10.77 3.63
CA LYS A 216 -19.58 -11.54 4.81
C LYS A 216 -19.57 -10.67 6.07
N TYR A 217 -18.62 -9.75 6.19
CA TYR A 217 -18.59 -8.77 7.27
C TYR A 217 -19.81 -7.86 7.23
N LEU A 218 -20.16 -7.30 6.07
CA LEU A 218 -21.34 -6.43 5.92
C LEU A 218 -22.65 -7.14 6.32
N LYS A 219 -22.81 -8.41 5.96
CA LYS A 219 -23.97 -9.23 6.37
C LYS A 219 -24.06 -9.48 7.88
N LYS A 220 -22.98 -9.32 8.62
CA LYS A 220 -22.98 -9.47 10.09
C LYS A 220 -23.34 -8.18 10.82
N LEU A 221 -23.32 -7.05 10.13
CA LEU A 221 -23.64 -5.74 10.69
C LEU A 221 -25.08 -5.30 10.42
N ALA A 222 -25.70 -5.89 9.38
CA ALA A 222 -27.12 -5.76 9.08
C ALA A 222 -27.94 -6.67 9.99
#